data_AF-E0Z8I6-F1
#
_entry.id   AF-E0Z8I6-F1
#
_cell.length_a   1.000
_cell.length_b   1.000
_cell.length_c   1.000
_cell.angle_alpha   90.00
_cell.angle_beta   90.00
_cell.angle_gamma   90.00
#
_symmetry.space_group_name_H-M   'P 1'
#
loop_
_entity.id
_entity.type
_entity.pdbx_description
1 polymer ?
#
loop_
_entity_poly.entity_id
_entity_poly.type
_entity_poly.pdbx_seq_one_letter_code
_entity_poly.pdbx_strand_id
1 'polypeptide(L)'
;GCSACYQIRCTDPKLCNKSGATIVVADFTQNNQTDFVVSRSTFSSLAIAKKGPRLLKSGIIDIEYKRVPCEYKGQNMVVKVDQSSQYPYYLAVQFLYQGGQTEIVNVDVAQVGTSEWHYMTRNHGAVWDIEKPPGGALQFRFVVTSGYDGKWLWAKKSVLPSDWKSGGVYGTGIQISDVARDICNACDDNDSAWAESP
;
A
#
# COMPACT_ATOMS: atom_id res chain seq x y z
N GLY A 1 0.09 1.02 8.62
CA GLY A 1 0.43 -0.23 7.93
C GLY A 1 1.28 0.07 6.71
N CYS A 2 2.17 -0.84 6.32
CA CYS A 2 2.90 -0.73 5.05
C CYS A 2 1.90 -0.57 3.89
N SER A 3 2.26 0.20 2.87
CA SER A 3 1.45 0.50 1.68
C SER A 3 0.21 1.38 1.90
N ALA A 4 0.05 2.01 3.06
CA ALA A 4 -1.02 3.00 3.29
C ALA A 4 -0.67 4.37 2.68
N CYS A 5 -1.66 5.06 2.14
CA CYS A 5 -1.50 6.42 1.61
C CYS A 5 -2.02 7.48 2.56
N TYR A 6 -1.29 8.59 2.63
CA TYR A 6 -1.65 9.76 3.44
C TYR A 6 -1.54 11.02 2.61
N GLN A 7 -2.51 11.91 2.76
CA GLN A 7 -2.36 13.30 2.35
C GLN A 7 -1.74 14.06 3.52
N ILE A 8 -0.61 14.72 3.27
CA ILE A 8 0.09 15.54 4.25
C ILE A 8 0.11 17.00 3.80
N ARG A 9 -0.08 17.95 4.72
CA ARG A 9 0.09 19.40 4.50
C ARG A 9 0.90 19.99 5.63
N CYS A 10 1.77 20.94 5.30
CA CYS A 10 2.47 21.71 6.32
C CYS A 10 1.61 22.90 6.78
N THR A 11 1.74 23.26 8.06
CA THR A 11 0.87 24.24 8.72
C THR A 11 1.37 25.69 8.69
N ASP A 12 2.65 25.96 8.38
CA ASP A 12 3.19 27.33 8.33
C ASP A 12 2.73 28.05 7.04
N PRO A 13 1.78 29.01 7.09
CA PRO A 13 1.24 29.66 5.90
C PRO A 13 2.27 30.54 5.17
N LYS A 14 3.38 30.91 5.82
CA LYS A 14 4.44 31.71 5.20
C LYS A 14 5.33 30.86 4.31
N LEU A 15 5.43 29.56 4.57
CA LEU A 15 6.32 28.65 3.85
C LEU A 15 5.57 27.61 3.03
N CYS A 16 4.38 27.21 3.47
CA CYS A 16 3.72 26.00 3.01
C CYS A 16 2.54 26.29 2.09
N ASN A 17 2.39 25.44 1.08
CA ASN A 17 1.27 25.51 0.16
C ASN A 17 0.05 24.78 0.75
N LYS A 18 -1.12 25.06 0.18
CA LYS A 18 -2.38 24.42 0.60
C LYS A 18 -2.63 23.05 -0.04
N SER A 19 -1.93 22.72 -1.13
CA SER A 19 -2.15 21.47 -1.86
C SER A 19 -1.58 20.26 -1.11
N GLY A 20 -0.48 20.43 -0.39
CA GLY A 20 0.20 19.34 0.30
C GLY A 20 0.82 18.32 -0.66
N ALA A 21 0.99 17.09 -0.18
CA ALA A 21 1.46 15.96 -0.97
C ALA A 21 0.80 14.66 -0.51
N THR A 22 0.55 13.74 -1.46
CA THR A 22 0.19 12.36 -1.14
C THR A 22 1.46 11.52 -1.00
N ILE A 23 1.58 10.76 0.07
CA ILE A 23 2.70 9.87 0.33
C ILE A 23 2.23 8.43 0.51
N VAL A 24 3.10 7.47 0.21
CA VAL A 24 2.88 6.04 0.47
C VAL A 24 3.86 5.60 1.56
N VAL A 25 3.36 4.96 2.61
CA VAL A 25 4.19 4.42 3.69
C VAL A 25 4.89 3.16 3.21
N ALA A 26 6.20 3.24 3.01
CA ALA A 26 7.01 2.10 2.56
C ALA A 26 7.65 1.33 3.72
N ASP A 27 7.99 2.01 4.82
CA ASP A 27 8.75 1.44 5.94
C ASP A 27 8.41 2.14 7.26
N PHE A 28 8.87 1.57 8.37
CA PHE A 28 8.78 2.12 9.70
C PHE A 28 10.15 2.59 10.20
N THR A 29 10.17 3.71 10.91
CA THR A 29 11.37 4.23 11.57
C THR A 29 11.19 4.19 13.08
N GLN A 30 12.18 3.71 13.84
CA GLN A 30 12.17 3.68 15.31
C GLN A 30 12.27 5.06 15.99
N ASN A 31 12.07 6.15 15.26
CA ASN A 31 12.12 7.50 15.81
C ASN A 31 10.75 7.91 16.34
N ASN A 32 10.67 8.23 17.63
CA ASN A 32 9.43 8.69 18.28
C ASN A 32 9.24 10.22 18.22
N GLN A 33 10.14 10.96 17.56
CA GLN A 33 10.06 12.43 17.49
C GLN A 33 9.21 12.95 16.32
N THR A 34 8.96 12.14 15.30
CA THR A 34 8.32 12.57 14.04
C THR A 34 7.37 11.51 13.54
N ASP A 35 6.18 11.91 13.11
CA ASP A 35 5.17 10.98 12.56
C ASP A 35 5.58 10.41 11.20
N PHE A 36 6.24 11.22 10.36
CA PHE A 36 6.67 10.82 9.01
C PHE A 36 8.09 11.27 8.71
N VAL A 37 8.87 10.35 8.12
CA VAL A 37 10.12 10.67 7.42
C VAL A 37 9.87 10.54 5.92
N VAL A 38 10.01 11.64 5.19
CA VAL A 38 9.73 11.69 3.75
C VAL A 38 10.98 12.04 2.94
N SER A 39 10.93 11.75 1.64
CA SER A 39 12.01 12.12 0.73
C SER A 39 12.21 13.65 0.68
N ARG A 40 13.44 14.08 0.34
CA ARG A 40 13.76 15.51 0.19
C ARG A 40 12.87 16.22 -0.83
N SER A 41 12.48 15.52 -1.91
CA SER A 41 11.59 16.07 -2.95
C SER A 41 10.18 16.27 -2.41
N THR A 42 9.60 15.26 -1.74
CA THR A 42 8.30 15.34 -1.06
C THR A 42 8.30 16.46 -0.01
N PHE A 43 9.33 16.57 0.81
CA PHE A 43 9.43 17.62 1.82
C PHE A 43 9.43 19.02 1.17
N SER A 44 10.20 19.18 0.09
CA SER A 44 10.28 20.45 -0.64
C SER A 44 8.98 20.81 -1.36
N SER A 45 8.21 19.82 -1.81
CA SER A 45 6.94 20.05 -2.52
C SER A 45 5.82 20.55 -1.61
N LEU A 46 5.98 20.49 -0.28
CA LEU A 46 5.06 21.11 0.67
C LEU A 46 5.19 22.64 0.71
N ALA A 47 6.28 23.19 0.18
CA ALA A 47 6.52 24.63 0.17
C ALA A 47 5.75 25.34 -0.95
N ILE A 48 5.47 26.63 -0.77
CA ILE A 48 5.10 27.51 -1.87
C ILE A 48 6.27 27.70 -2.84
N ALA A 49 5.97 28.14 -4.06
CA ALA A 49 6.97 28.32 -5.12
C ALA A 49 8.21 29.07 -4.63
N LYS A 50 9.40 28.53 -4.96
CA LYS A 50 10.73 29.06 -4.59
C LYS A 50 11.09 29.01 -3.09
N LYS A 51 10.22 28.52 -2.20
CA LYS A 51 10.53 28.39 -0.76
C LYS A 51 10.97 26.99 -0.32
N GLY A 52 10.99 26.00 -1.21
CA GLY A 52 11.46 24.64 -0.93
C GLY A 52 12.83 24.58 -0.21
N PRO A 53 13.89 25.28 -0.69
CA PRO A 53 15.18 25.30 -0.01
C PRO A 53 15.14 25.87 1.41
N ARG A 54 14.23 26.82 1.68
CA ARG A 54 14.04 27.39 3.02
C ARG A 54 13.32 26.41 3.93
N LEU A 55 12.28 25.75 3.42
CA LEU A 55 11.56 24.71 4.17
C LEU A 55 12.51 23.57 4.54
N LEU A 56 13.33 23.10 3.59
CA LEU A 56 14.34 22.07 3.85
C LEU A 56 15.33 22.42 4.97
N LYS A 57 15.66 23.70 5.14
CA LYS A 57 16.55 24.16 6.22
C LYS A 57 15.90 24.06 7.61
N SER A 58 14.57 24.04 7.70
CA SER A 58 13.86 23.82 8.96
C SER A 58 14.06 22.39 9.49
N GLY A 59 14.25 21.42 8.59
CA GLY A 59 14.47 20.01 8.93
C GLY A 59 13.20 19.29 9.41
N ILE A 60 12.63 19.77 10.52
CA ILE A 60 11.37 19.29 11.10
C ILE A 60 10.33 20.40 10.99
N ILE A 61 9.10 20.04 10.61
CA ILE A 61 7.99 20.98 10.46
C ILE A 61 6.71 20.34 11.00
N ASP A 62 5.81 21.18 11.49
CA ASP A 62 4.47 20.75 11.87
C ASP A 62 3.64 20.48 10.62
N ILE A 63 2.90 19.37 10.66
CA ILE A 63 2.02 18.96 9.58
C ILE A 63 0.64 18.60 10.12
N GLU A 64 -0.34 18.68 9.23
CA GLU A 64 -1.62 18.01 9.35
C GLU A 64 -1.65 16.87 8.32
N TYR A 65 -2.29 15.76 8.66
CA TYR A 65 -2.37 14.62 7.76
C TYR A 65 -3.67 13.86 7.90
N LYS A 66 -4.08 13.21 6.81
CA LYS A 66 -5.21 12.27 6.82
C LYS A 66 -4.91 11.07 5.94
N ARG A 67 -5.43 9.91 6.34
CA ARG A 67 -5.37 8.71 5.52
C ARG A 67 -6.26 8.91 4.30
N VAL A 68 -5.77 8.53 3.12
CA VAL A 68 -6.50 8.63 1.85
C VAL A 68 -6.36 7.34 1.05
N PRO A 69 -7.27 7.06 0.11
CA PRO A 69 -7.12 5.94 -0.82
C PRO A 69 -5.85 6.07 -1.66
N CYS A 70 -5.13 4.97 -1.84
CA CYS A 70 -4.02 4.91 -2.78
C CYS A 70 -4.53 4.83 -4.23
N GLU A 71 -4.11 5.77 -5.08
CA GLU A 71 -4.48 5.80 -6.49
C GLU A 71 -3.32 5.39 -7.41
N TYR A 72 -3.48 4.27 -8.12
CA TYR A 72 -2.53 3.78 -9.11
C TYR A 72 -3.16 3.75 -10.50
N LYS A 73 -3.18 4.90 -11.18
CA LYS A 73 -3.85 5.07 -12.49
C LYS A 73 -3.24 4.16 -13.57
N GLY A 74 -4.06 3.31 -14.17
CA GLY A 74 -3.62 2.37 -15.22
C GLY A 74 -2.69 1.26 -14.73
N GLN A 75 -2.48 1.14 -13.42
CA GLN A 75 -1.56 0.18 -12.84
C GLN A 75 -2.31 -0.80 -11.94
N ASN A 76 -2.37 -2.05 -12.39
CA ASN A 76 -2.92 -3.14 -11.60
C ASN A 76 -1.95 -3.55 -10.50
N MET A 77 -2.51 -4.12 -9.44
CA MET A 77 -1.74 -4.76 -8.39
C MET A 77 -0.87 -5.88 -8.97
N VAL A 78 0.37 -5.99 -8.50
CA VAL A 78 1.31 -7.02 -8.94
C VAL A 78 1.77 -7.86 -7.76
N VAL A 79 2.12 -9.11 -8.03
CA VAL A 79 2.76 -10.02 -7.11
C VAL A 79 4.24 -10.03 -7.41
N LYS A 80 5.05 -9.59 -6.46
CA LYS A 80 6.51 -9.68 -6.51
C LYS A 80 6.94 -10.89 -5.69
N VAL A 81 7.62 -11.84 -6.32
CA VAL A 81 8.24 -12.97 -5.62
C VAL A 81 9.44 -12.44 -4.86
N ASP A 82 9.47 -12.69 -3.55
CA ASP A 82 10.53 -12.24 -2.67
C ASP A 82 11.85 -12.96 -2.98
N GLN A 83 12.97 -12.30 -2.73
CA GLN A 83 14.31 -12.87 -2.95
C GLN A 83 14.58 -14.09 -2.06
N SER A 84 13.91 -14.18 -0.90
CA SER A 84 13.98 -15.33 0.01
C SER A 84 13.28 -16.59 -0.53
N SER A 85 12.47 -16.48 -1.59
CA SER A 85 11.78 -17.63 -2.18
C SER A 85 12.77 -18.66 -2.73
N GLN A 86 12.45 -19.94 -2.58
CA GLN A 86 13.27 -21.07 -3.03
C GLN A 86 12.40 -22.03 -3.82
N TYR A 87 12.42 -21.92 -5.14
CA TYR A 87 11.66 -22.82 -6.01
C TYR A 87 12.17 -24.27 -5.88
N PRO A 88 11.29 -25.29 -5.78
CA PRO A 88 9.83 -25.23 -5.62
C PRO A 88 9.36 -25.35 -4.15
N TYR A 89 10.25 -25.22 -3.16
CA TYR A 89 9.99 -25.61 -1.77
C TYR A 89 9.44 -24.51 -0.88
N TYR A 90 9.65 -23.24 -1.21
CA TYR A 90 9.21 -22.10 -0.41
C TYR A 90 8.89 -20.92 -1.31
N LEU A 91 7.70 -20.34 -1.13
CA LEU A 91 7.25 -19.18 -1.87
C LEU A 91 6.89 -18.07 -0.89
N ALA A 92 7.58 -16.95 -1.01
CA ALA A 92 7.26 -15.70 -0.34
C ALA A 92 6.95 -14.61 -1.38
N VAL A 93 5.89 -13.84 -1.17
CA VAL A 93 5.44 -12.83 -2.11
C VAL A 93 5.06 -11.53 -1.42
N GLN A 94 5.19 -10.43 -2.15
CA GLN A 94 4.73 -9.10 -1.76
C GLN A 94 3.72 -8.60 -2.79
N PHE A 95 2.66 -7.95 -2.32
CA PHE A 95 1.67 -7.30 -3.17
C PHE A 95 1.99 -5.82 -3.31
N LEU A 96 2.29 -5.37 -4.53
CA LEU A 96 2.62 -3.98 -4.84
C LEU A 96 1.49 -3.32 -5.61
N TYR A 97 1.41 -1.98 -5.52
CA TYR A 97 0.34 -1.19 -6.12
C TYR A 97 -1.06 -1.57 -5.62
N GLN A 98 -1.16 -1.91 -4.33
CA GLN A 98 -2.45 -2.12 -3.67
C GLN A 98 -3.19 -0.79 -3.59
N GLY A 99 -4.20 -0.61 -4.44
CA GLY A 99 -5.00 0.60 -4.47
C GLY A 99 -6.08 0.66 -3.39
N GLY A 100 -6.75 1.81 -3.31
CA GLY A 100 -7.82 2.06 -2.34
C GLY A 100 -7.29 2.36 -0.95
N GLN A 101 -8.20 2.44 0.02
CA GLN A 101 -7.88 2.56 1.44
C GLN A 101 -8.21 1.23 2.10
N THR A 102 -7.41 0.20 1.79
CA THR A 102 -7.68 -1.18 2.22
C THR A 102 -6.45 -1.82 2.87
N GLU A 103 -6.64 -2.95 3.54
CA GLU A 103 -5.60 -3.87 3.96
C GLU A 103 -5.91 -5.26 3.41
N ILE A 104 -4.89 -5.95 2.88
CA ILE A 104 -4.99 -7.39 2.59
C ILE A 104 -4.87 -8.12 3.92
N VAL A 105 -5.93 -8.84 4.30
CA VAL A 105 -6.02 -9.54 5.59
C VAL A 105 -5.94 -11.06 5.43
N ASN A 106 -6.11 -11.58 4.22
CA ASN A 106 -5.96 -13.00 3.92
C ASN A 106 -5.52 -13.20 2.47
N VAL A 107 -4.69 -14.21 2.22
CA VAL A 107 -4.17 -14.58 0.90
C VAL A 107 -4.18 -16.09 0.78
N ASP A 108 -4.83 -16.61 -0.27
CA ASP A 108 -4.74 -18.01 -0.66
C ASP A 108 -4.12 -18.15 -2.05
N VAL A 109 -3.42 -19.27 -2.23
CA VAL A 109 -2.80 -19.69 -3.49
C VAL A 109 -3.30 -21.06 -3.91
N ALA A 110 -3.47 -21.27 -5.22
CA ALA A 110 -3.83 -22.56 -5.78
C ALA A 110 -3.13 -22.77 -7.12
N GLN A 111 -2.98 -24.03 -7.53
CA GLN A 111 -2.62 -24.36 -8.90
C GLN A 111 -3.78 -23.98 -9.84
N VAL A 112 -3.47 -23.39 -10.98
CA VAL A 112 -4.45 -23.04 -12.01
C VAL A 112 -5.18 -24.31 -12.48
N GLY A 113 -6.51 -24.24 -12.53
CA GLY A 113 -7.37 -25.37 -12.90
C GLY A 113 -7.78 -26.26 -11.72
N THR A 114 -7.32 -25.97 -10.52
CA THR A 114 -7.72 -26.69 -9.28
C THR A 114 -8.58 -25.79 -8.39
N SER A 115 -9.36 -26.40 -7.51
CA SER A 115 -10.11 -25.73 -6.43
C SER A 115 -9.45 -25.92 -5.05
N GLU A 116 -8.20 -26.41 -5.02
CA GLU A 116 -7.47 -26.71 -3.79
C GLU A 116 -6.68 -25.46 -3.34
N TRP A 117 -7.36 -24.62 -2.57
CA TRP A 117 -6.79 -23.38 -2.05
C TRP A 117 -5.98 -23.63 -0.78
N HIS A 118 -4.77 -23.09 -0.77
CA HIS A 118 -3.85 -23.15 0.36
C HIS A 118 -3.66 -21.74 0.91
N TYR A 119 -3.80 -21.57 2.21
CA TYR A 119 -3.58 -20.28 2.86
C TYR A 119 -2.10 -19.92 2.89
N MET A 120 -1.81 -18.63 2.80
CA MET A 120 -0.47 -18.08 3.00
C MET A 120 -0.41 -17.36 4.35
N THR A 121 0.74 -17.45 5.03
CA THR A 121 0.98 -16.81 6.31
C THR A 121 1.59 -15.43 6.11
N ARG A 122 1.10 -14.43 6.85
CA ARG A 122 1.72 -13.10 6.90
C ARG A 122 2.95 -13.16 7.81
N ASN A 123 4.14 -12.98 7.24
CA ASN A 123 5.39 -13.15 7.98
C ASN A 123 5.83 -11.83 8.64
N HIS A 124 6.35 -10.89 7.85
CA HIS A 124 6.75 -9.56 8.29
C HIS A 124 6.39 -8.50 7.25
N GLY A 125 6.08 -7.28 7.69
CA GLY A 125 5.73 -6.19 6.80
C GLY A 125 4.52 -6.53 5.92
N ALA A 126 4.71 -6.59 4.60
CA ALA A 126 3.69 -6.95 3.60
C ALA A 126 4.03 -8.25 2.84
N VAL A 127 4.86 -9.12 3.44
CA VAL A 127 5.29 -10.39 2.87
C VAL A 127 4.38 -11.52 3.33
N TRP A 128 3.89 -12.32 2.38
CA TRP A 128 3.07 -13.51 2.58
C TRP A 128 3.80 -14.74 2.09
N ASP A 129 3.82 -15.82 2.86
CA ASP A 129 4.56 -17.02 2.49
C ASP A 129 3.80 -18.34 2.68
N ILE A 130 4.32 -19.38 2.03
CA ILE A 130 3.85 -20.75 2.11
C ILE A 130 5.03 -21.71 1.91
N GLU A 131 5.09 -22.75 2.74
CA GLU A 131 5.96 -23.90 2.54
C GLU A 131 5.34 -24.89 1.57
N LYS A 132 6.15 -25.48 0.68
CA LYS A 132 5.72 -26.44 -0.34
C LYS A 132 4.51 -25.93 -1.14
N PRO A 133 4.65 -24.80 -1.87
CA PRO A 133 3.58 -24.27 -2.71
C PRO A 133 3.06 -25.31 -3.71
N PRO A 134 1.81 -25.17 -4.19
CA PRO A 134 1.28 -26.02 -5.25
C PRO A 134 2.19 -26.06 -6.49
N GLY A 135 2.19 -27.18 -7.20
CA GLY A 135 2.94 -27.32 -8.45
C GLY A 135 2.29 -26.56 -9.61
N GLY A 136 3.06 -26.26 -10.65
CA GLY A 136 2.55 -25.64 -11.87
C GLY A 136 2.26 -24.14 -11.72
N ALA A 137 1.51 -23.61 -12.67
CA ALA A 137 1.17 -22.19 -12.69
C ALA A 137 0.17 -21.85 -11.57
N LEU A 138 0.33 -20.70 -10.92
CA LEU A 138 -0.39 -20.34 -9.70
C LEU A 138 -1.37 -19.18 -9.91
N GLN A 139 -2.52 -19.29 -9.23
CA GLN A 139 -3.54 -18.26 -9.09
C GLN A 139 -3.68 -17.86 -7.62
N PHE A 140 -4.10 -16.62 -7.39
CA PHE A 140 -4.25 -16.03 -6.06
C PHE A 140 -5.66 -15.51 -5.87
N ARG A 141 -6.15 -15.65 -4.65
CA ARG A 141 -7.29 -14.90 -4.13
C ARG A 141 -6.93 -14.29 -2.79
N PHE A 142 -7.57 -13.21 -2.43
CA PHE A 142 -7.27 -12.48 -1.21
C PHE A 142 -8.49 -11.74 -0.69
N VAL A 143 -8.52 -11.50 0.62
CA VAL A 143 -9.53 -10.68 1.27
C VAL A 143 -8.94 -9.32 1.55
N VAL A 144 -9.65 -8.28 1.13
CA VAL A 144 -9.34 -6.89 1.50
C VAL A 144 -10.41 -6.31 2.41
N THR A 145 -10.02 -5.44 3.34
CA THR A 145 -10.99 -4.62 4.08
C THR A 145 -11.73 -3.67 3.11
N SER A 146 -13.04 -3.57 3.19
CA SER A 146 -13.87 -2.75 2.31
C SER A 146 -15.18 -2.38 2.98
N GLY A 147 -15.46 -1.08 3.14
CA GLY A 147 -16.55 -0.62 3.99
C GLY A 147 -16.35 -1.10 5.42
N TYR A 148 -17.39 -1.66 6.03
CA TYR A 148 -17.32 -2.27 7.36
C TYR A 148 -16.99 -3.78 7.33
N ASP A 149 -16.79 -4.36 6.14
CA ASP A 149 -16.64 -5.80 5.92
C ASP A 149 -15.34 -6.14 5.18
N GLY A 150 -15.15 -7.44 4.89
CA GLY A 150 -14.12 -7.93 3.97
C GLY A 150 -14.69 -8.21 2.57
N LYS A 151 -13.88 -8.01 1.54
CA LYS A 151 -14.22 -8.31 0.14
C LYS A 151 -13.22 -9.29 -0.44
N TRP A 152 -13.72 -10.37 -1.03
CA TRP A 152 -12.91 -11.32 -1.78
C TRP A 152 -12.55 -10.78 -3.16
N LEU A 153 -11.28 -10.87 -3.49
CA LEU A 153 -10.68 -10.51 -4.77
C LEU A 153 -9.89 -11.71 -5.31
N TRP A 154 -9.91 -11.87 -6.64
CA TRP A 154 -9.52 -13.11 -7.30
C TRP A 154 -9.01 -12.79 -8.70
N ALA A 155 -7.84 -13.32 -9.05
CA ALA A 155 -7.22 -13.06 -10.34
C ALA A 155 -7.91 -13.90 -11.42
N LYS A 156 -8.38 -13.26 -12.50
CA LYS A 156 -9.07 -13.95 -13.59
C LYS A 156 -8.13 -14.82 -14.46
N LYS A 157 -6.83 -14.63 -14.32
CA LYS A 157 -5.77 -15.30 -15.07
C LYS A 157 -4.73 -15.84 -14.11
N SER A 158 -3.92 -16.79 -14.59
CA SER A 158 -2.71 -17.22 -13.90
C SER A 158 -1.85 -16.01 -13.57
N VAL A 159 -1.37 -15.92 -12.33
CA VAL A 159 -0.53 -14.82 -11.87
C VAL A 159 0.93 -15.23 -11.97
N LEU A 160 1.32 -16.34 -11.33
CA LEU A 160 2.70 -16.86 -11.40
C LEU A 160 2.77 -17.99 -12.44
N PRO A 161 3.80 -18.04 -13.31
CA PRO A 161 4.02 -19.16 -14.21
C PRO A 161 4.53 -20.38 -13.42
N SER A 162 4.55 -21.55 -14.07
CA SER A 162 4.98 -22.81 -13.43
C SER A 162 6.43 -22.84 -12.97
N ASP A 163 7.26 -21.96 -13.53
CA ASP A 163 8.69 -21.86 -13.29
C ASP A 163 9.06 -20.48 -12.68
N TRP A 164 8.15 -19.89 -11.91
CA TRP A 164 8.31 -18.59 -11.26
C TRP A 164 9.69 -18.43 -10.62
N LYS A 165 10.21 -17.19 -10.66
CA LYS A 165 11.58 -16.86 -10.23
C LYS A 165 11.57 -15.90 -9.06
N SER A 166 12.49 -16.10 -8.11
CA SER A 166 12.75 -15.14 -7.04
C SER A 166 13.09 -13.76 -7.63
N GLY A 167 12.49 -12.71 -7.07
CA GLY A 167 12.57 -11.35 -7.61
C GLY A 167 11.65 -11.06 -8.80
N GLY A 168 10.97 -12.06 -9.37
CA GLY A 168 10.03 -11.90 -10.48
C GLY A 168 8.81 -11.06 -10.09
N VAL A 169 8.31 -10.26 -11.03
CA VAL A 169 7.12 -9.40 -10.83
C VAL A 169 6.05 -9.79 -11.84
N TYR A 170 4.86 -10.11 -11.34
CA TYR A 170 3.78 -10.68 -12.14
C TYR A 170 2.46 -9.93 -11.92
N GLY A 171 1.75 -9.62 -13.01
CA GLY A 171 0.50 -8.87 -12.95
C GLY A 171 -0.70 -9.70 -12.52
N THR A 172 -1.51 -9.20 -11.58
CA THR A 172 -2.76 -9.87 -11.17
C THR A 172 -3.95 -9.56 -12.08
N GLY A 173 -3.90 -8.42 -12.77
CA GLY A 173 -5.05 -7.87 -13.50
C GLY A 173 -6.14 -7.27 -12.59
N ILE A 174 -5.86 -7.13 -11.29
CA ILE A 174 -6.79 -6.58 -10.30
C ILE A 174 -6.37 -5.15 -9.96
N GLN A 175 -7.33 -4.25 -9.95
CA GLN A 175 -7.18 -2.90 -9.41
C GLN A 175 -8.17 -2.74 -8.26
N ILE A 176 -7.68 -2.26 -7.12
CA ILE A 176 -8.49 -2.04 -5.91
C ILE A 176 -8.76 -0.55 -5.80
N SER A 177 -10.01 -0.18 -5.57
CA SER A 177 -10.42 1.20 -5.30
C SER A 177 -11.33 1.29 -4.06
N ASP A 178 -11.48 0.19 -3.34
CA ASP A 178 -12.33 0.07 -2.17
C ASP A 178 -11.79 0.92 -1.01
N VAL A 179 -12.68 1.34 -0.11
CA VAL A 179 -12.36 2.17 1.07
C VAL A 179 -12.90 1.48 2.30
N ALA A 180 -12.03 1.08 3.21
CA ALA A 180 -12.41 0.60 4.53
C ALA A 180 -12.93 1.75 5.39
N ARG A 181 -14.01 1.50 6.13
CA ARG A 181 -14.58 2.42 7.11
C ARG A 181 -14.32 1.85 8.49
N ASP A 182 -13.75 2.67 9.36
CA ASP A 182 -13.60 2.31 10.76
C ASP A 182 -14.92 2.55 11.49
N ILE A 183 -15.31 1.64 12.39
CA ILE A 183 -16.44 1.84 13.32
C ILE A 183 -15.94 2.70 14.48
N CYS A 184 -15.45 3.90 14.18
CA CYS A 184 -15.09 4.87 15.22
C CYS A 184 -16.22 5.89 15.32
N ASN A 185 -17.14 5.67 16.26
CA ASN A 185 -18.24 6.59 16.62
C ASN A 185 -17.76 7.92 17.25
N ALA A 186 -16.51 8.32 17.05
CA ALA A 186 -15.89 9.51 17.64
C ALA A 186 -14.76 10.12 16.77
N CYS A 187 -14.69 9.79 15.48
CA CYS A 187 -13.91 10.56 14.54
C CYS A 187 -14.88 11.51 13.84
N ASP A 188 -15.34 12.53 14.56
CA ASP A 188 -16.17 13.58 13.97
C ASP A 188 -15.42 14.21 12.80
N ASP A 189 -16.04 14.07 11.64
CA ASP A 189 -15.65 14.61 10.35
C ASP A 189 -15.55 16.14 10.42
N ASN A 190 -14.36 16.66 10.68
CA ASN A 190 -13.98 17.99 10.21
C ASN A 190 -13.45 17.90 8.76
N ASP A 191 -14.11 17.10 7.93
CA ASP A 191 -13.80 16.91 6.50
C ASP A 191 -14.04 18.20 5.69
N SER A 192 -14.81 19.14 6.24
CA SER A 192 -15.07 20.47 5.68
C SER A 192 -13.82 21.37 5.65
N ALA A 193 -12.78 21.10 6.45
CA ALA A 193 -11.54 21.88 6.43
C ALA A 193 -10.63 21.56 5.21
N TRP A 194 -10.85 20.42 4.56
CA TRP A 194 -10.06 19.95 3.42
C TRP A 194 -10.80 19.98 2.08
N ALA A 195 -12.12 20.20 2.10
CA ALA A 195 -12.98 20.17 0.92
C ALA A 195 -12.95 21.45 0.07
N GLU A 196 -12.29 22.52 0.54
CA GLU A 196 -12.15 23.76 -0.22
C GLU A 196 -10.73 23.92 -0.78
N SER A 197 -10.48 23.36 -1.95
CA SER A 197 -9.61 23.96 -2.98
C SER A 197 -9.95 23.37 -4.36
N PRO A 198 -10.14 24.22 -5.38
CA PRO A 198 -10.67 23.85 -6.70
C PRO A 198 -9.73 22.97 -7.53
#